data_AF-A0A7C9LSY9-F1
#
_entry.id   AF-A0A7C9LSY9-F1
#
_cell.length_a   1.000
_cell.length_b   1.000
_cell.length_c   1.000
_cell.angle_alpha   90.00
_cell.angle_beta   90.00
_cell.angle_gamma   90.00
#
_symmetry.space_group_name_H-M   'P 1'
#
loop_
_entity.id
_entity.type
_entity.pdbx_description
1 polymer ?
#
loop_
_entity_poly.entity_id
_entity_poly.type
_entity_poly.pdbx_seq_one_letter_code
_entity_poly.pdbx_strand_id
1 'polypeptide(L)'
;MTTAQPESLLDQLETALRPHAHGMQALDAIRSFVKDLKNTKARAELLNSAGALVTRPIDCAEAKEIKGYPNDADTFWVLAGDIVSTDAAFTLGERVTSDQSDEPRPKFIVANSTCDLIPGRKKTKALLLEVHPIYKPTTEEQGARLKNQLGALLSFRERHYMYLPPLPGDPEDVIANVVSFNDFAIMRVEDLPDGSGRKASLSTPGWRIFAALLRMNLSREGEHEAEMRTRLNSHYSGIAPTIGTGMKA
;
A
#
# COMPACT_ATOMS: atom_id res chain seq x y z
N MET A 1 3.75 -17.92 29.88
CA MET A 1 4.29 -17.12 28.77
C MET A 1 3.41 -15.90 28.62
N THR A 2 3.91 -14.74 29.01
CA THR A 2 3.19 -13.46 29.08
C THR A 2 2.77 -13.04 27.68
N THR A 3 1.46 -12.94 27.44
CA THR A 3 0.91 -12.36 26.20
C THR A 3 1.34 -10.90 26.15
N ALA A 4 2.27 -10.56 25.25
CA ALA A 4 2.66 -9.18 25.01
C ALA A 4 1.43 -8.36 24.61
N GLN A 5 1.27 -7.17 25.19
CA GLN A 5 0.15 -6.27 24.88
C GLN A 5 0.24 -5.80 23.42
N PRO A 6 -0.89 -5.59 22.72
CA PRO A 6 -0.89 -5.18 21.31
C PRO A 6 0.00 -3.96 21.00
N GLU A 7 -0.02 -2.94 21.87
CA GLU A 7 0.82 -1.74 21.74
C GLU A 7 2.32 -2.08 21.70
N SER A 8 2.79 -2.94 22.60
CA SER A 8 4.19 -3.37 22.64
C SER A 8 4.62 -4.16 21.40
N LEU A 9 3.69 -4.81 20.70
CA LEU A 9 3.94 -5.52 19.46
C LEU A 9 3.98 -4.55 18.27
N LEU A 10 3.16 -3.51 18.26
CA LEU A 10 3.20 -2.46 17.23
C LEU A 10 4.50 -1.67 17.29
N ASP A 11 5.00 -1.33 18.48
CA ASP A 11 6.29 -0.67 18.67
C ASP A 11 7.45 -1.52 18.13
N GLN A 12 7.39 -2.83 18.34
CA GLN A 12 8.37 -3.79 17.79
C GLN A 12 8.30 -3.84 16.26
N LEU A 13 7.09 -3.88 15.68
CA LEU A 13 6.89 -3.83 14.24
C LEU A 13 7.44 -2.54 13.63
N GLU A 14 7.15 -1.39 14.25
CA GLU A 14 7.65 -0.10 13.79
C GLU A 14 9.18 -0.03 13.85
N THR A 15 9.77 -0.52 14.96
CA THR A 15 11.22 -0.59 15.15
C THR A 15 11.87 -1.47 14.08
N ALA A 16 11.31 -2.66 13.82
CA ALA A 16 11.80 -3.56 12.78
C ALA A 16 11.70 -2.96 11.38
N LEU A 17 10.67 -2.14 11.13
CA LEU A 17 10.43 -1.50 9.84
C LEU A 17 11.22 -0.20 9.63
N ARG A 18 11.69 0.44 10.71
CA ARG A 18 12.37 1.74 10.68
C ARG A 18 13.58 1.79 9.73
N PRO A 19 14.48 0.80 9.69
CA PRO A 19 15.62 0.84 8.77
C PRO A 19 15.24 0.54 7.30
N HIS A 20 14.04 0.02 7.04
CA HIS A 20 13.66 -0.52 5.73
C HIS A 20 12.63 0.33 4.98
N ALA A 21 12.56 1.65 5.26
CA ALA A 21 11.54 2.56 4.74
C ALA A 21 11.32 2.51 3.21
N HIS A 22 12.29 2.01 2.45
CA HIS A 22 12.33 2.09 0.98
C HIS A 22 12.76 0.79 0.27
N GLY A 23 12.60 -0.41 0.86
CA GLY A 23 13.09 -1.64 0.21
C GLY A 23 12.25 -2.89 0.47
N MET A 24 12.49 -3.94 -0.33
CA MET A 24 11.84 -5.26 -0.18
C MET A 24 12.08 -5.88 1.21
N GLN A 25 13.16 -5.48 1.87
CA GLN A 25 13.50 -5.88 3.24
C GLN A 25 12.40 -5.53 4.26
N ALA A 26 11.57 -4.50 3.99
CA ALA A 26 10.42 -4.20 4.83
C ALA A 26 9.38 -5.33 4.81
N LEU A 27 9.12 -5.92 3.65
CA LEU A 27 8.16 -7.01 3.53
C LEU A 27 8.67 -8.27 4.22
N ASP A 28 9.97 -8.55 4.13
CA ASP A 28 10.59 -9.68 4.81
C ASP A 28 10.59 -9.49 6.33
N ALA A 29 10.89 -8.28 6.83
CA ALA A 29 10.79 -7.95 8.24
C ALA A 29 9.36 -8.16 8.78
N ILE A 30 8.34 -7.78 8.01
CA ILE A 30 6.94 -7.97 8.38
C ILE A 30 6.55 -9.44 8.34
N ARG A 31 6.94 -10.18 7.30
CA ARG A 31 6.69 -11.61 7.20
C ARG A 31 7.31 -12.35 8.37
N SER A 32 8.53 -11.98 8.76
CA SER A 32 9.20 -12.53 9.94
C SER A 32 8.39 -12.23 11.20
N PHE A 33 8.00 -10.96 11.39
CA PHE A 33 7.23 -10.53 12.54
C PHE A 33 5.88 -11.24 12.68
N VAL A 34 5.08 -11.32 11.60
CA VAL A 34 3.76 -11.97 11.65
C VAL A 34 3.85 -13.50 11.71
N LYS A 35 4.97 -14.10 11.30
CA LYS A 35 5.20 -15.54 11.45
C LYS A 35 5.27 -15.92 12.92
N ASP A 36 5.83 -15.05 13.76
CA ASP A 36 5.93 -15.25 15.20
C ASP A 36 4.56 -15.10 15.91
N LEU A 37 3.60 -14.45 15.26
CA LEU A 37 2.19 -14.46 15.66
C LEU A 37 1.55 -15.81 15.28
N LYS A 38 1.30 -16.64 16.31
CA LYS A 38 0.98 -18.07 16.19
C LYS A 38 -0.16 -18.43 15.23
N ASN A 39 -1.24 -17.64 15.16
CA ASN A 39 -2.42 -17.98 14.35
C ASN A 39 -3.09 -16.77 13.67
N THR A 40 -3.94 -17.04 12.68
CA THR A 40 -4.66 -16.02 11.89
C THR A 40 -5.49 -15.06 12.76
N LYS A 41 -6.08 -15.57 13.85
CA LYS A 41 -6.87 -14.75 14.78
C LYS A 41 -6.01 -13.71 15.49
N ALA A 42 -4.86 -14.10 16.04
CA ALA A 42 -3.94 -13.19 16.69
C ALA A 42 -3.37 -12.13 15.71
N ARG A 43 -3.12 -12.51 14.46
CA ARG A 43 -2.71 -11.56 13.41
C ARG A 43 -3.81 -10.55 13.11
N ALA A 44 -5.05 -11.02 12.95
CA ALA A 44 -6.19 -10.14 12.72
C ALA A 44 -6.44 -9.20 13.90
N GLU A 45 -6.40 -9.70 15.13
CA GLU A 45 -6.56 -8.88 16.35
C GLU A 45 -5.51 -7.77 16.42
N LEU A 46 -4.24 -8.07 16.14
CA LEU A 46 -3.18 -7.06 16.12
C LEU A 46 -3.38 -6.07 14.96
N LEU A 47 -3.56 -6.55 13.74
CA LEU A 47 -3.63 -5.69 12.54
C LEU A 47 -4.92 -4.87 12.46
N ASN A 48 -5.97 -5.27 13.19
CA ASN A 48 -7.22 -4.51 13.35
C ASN A 48 -7.19 -3.53 14.52
N SER A 49 -6.15 -3.58 15.37
CA SER A 49 -6.03 -2.62 16.46
C SER A 49 -5.80 -1.21 15.92
N ALA A 50 -6.30 -0.21 16.67
CA ALA A 50 -6.22 1.19 16.26
C ALA A 50 -4.76 1.60 16.02
N GLY A 51 -4.49 2.23 14.87
CA GLY A 51 -3.15 2.68 14.50
C GLY A 51 -2.20 1.59 13.98
N ALA A 52 -2.60 0.32 13.93
CA ALA A 52 -1.74 -0.77 13.47
C ALA A 52 -1.44 -0.69 11.95
N LEU A 53 -2.50 -0.60 11.14
CA LEU A 53 -2.40 -0.43 9.69
C LEU A 53 -3.01 0.88 9.23
N VAL A 54 -4.12 1.27 9.84
CA VAL A 54 -4.92 2.43 9.45
C VAL A 54 -5.10 3.36 10.64
N THR A 55 -5.11 4.66 10.37
CA THR A 55 -5.42 5.75 11.30
C THR A 55 -6.44 6.69 10.67
N ARG A 56 -6.91 7.67 11.43
CA ARG A 56 -7.77 8.73 10.88
C ARG A 56 -7.02 9.56 9.83
N PRO A 57 -7.74 10.23 8.90
CA PRO A 57 -7.10 11.12 7.94
C PRO A 57 -6.18 12.14 8.62
N ILE A 58 -4.98 12.33 8.07
CA ILE A 58 -4.00 13.29 8.56
C ILE A 58 -4.37 14.67 8.03
N ASP A 59 -4.63 15.63 8.91
CA ASP A 59 -4.92 17.00 8.54
C ASP A 59 -3.63 17.82 8.38
N CYS A 60 -3.57 18.70 7.37
CA CYS A 60 -2.38 19.49 7.10
C CYS A 60 -2.15 20.56 8.18
N ALA A 61 -3.21 21.21 8.68
CA ALA A 61 -3.08 22.21 9.73
C ALA A 61 -2.64 21.56 11.04
N GLU A 62 -3.21 20.42 11.39
CA GLU A 62 -2.78 19.64 12.55
C GLU A 62 -1.32 19.17 12.42
N ALA A 63 -0.91 18.66 11.26
CA ALA A 63 0.46 18.23 11.01
C ALA A 63 1.47 19.38 11.17
N LYS A 64 1.10 20.60 10.76
CA LYS A 64 1.88 21.83 10.99
C LYS A 64 1.92 22.22 12.48
N GLU A 65 0.78 22.16 13.16
CA GLU A 65 0.65 22.48 14.58
C GLU A 65 1.57 21.61 15.45
N ILE A 66 1.63 20.30 15.19
CA ILE A 66 2.52 19.37 15.92
C ILE A 66 3.98 19.42 15.44
N LYS A 67 4.32 20.32 14.50
CA LYS A 67 5.65 20.44 13.85
C LYS A 67 6.10 19.16 13.13
N GLY A 68 5.16 18.30 12.74
CA GLY A 68 5.40 17.12 11.91
C GLY A 68 5.51 17.45 10.43
N TYR A 69 5.14 18.67 10.05
CA TYR A 69 5.18 19.18 8.70
C TYR A 69 5.63 20.66 8.68
N PRO A 70 6.52 21.11 7.76
CA PRO A 70 7.05 22.48 7.79
C PRO A 70 5.97 23.54 7.61
N ASN A 71 6.06 24.63 8.39
CA ASN A 71 5.08 25.72 8.35
C ASN A 71 5.09 26.47 7.01
N ASP A 72 6.27 26.60 6.42
CA ASP A 72 6.55 27.26 5.15
C ASP A 72 6.29 26.37 3.93
N ALA A 73 6.01 25.09 4.12
CA ALA A 73 5.65 24.18 3.03
C ALA A 73 4.19 24.37 2.58
N ASP A 74 3.94 24.03 1.31
CA ASP A 74 2.60 24.10 0.69
C ASP A 74 1.57 23.23 1.45
N THR A 75 0.29 23.58 1.35
CA THR A 75 -0.79 22.75 1.90
C THR A 75 -0.97 21.51 1.05
N PHE A 76 -1.07 20.35 1.70
CA PHE A 76 -1.52 19.11 1.06
C PHE A 76 -3.00 18.84 1.36
N TRP A 77 -3.71 18.26 0.41
CA TRP A 77 -5.10 17.83 0.60
C TRP A 77 -5.21 16.33 0.88
N VAL A 78 -4.37 15.55 0.19
CA VAL A 78 -4.23 14.10 0.39
C VAL A 78 -2.77 13.70 0.46
N LEU A 79 -2.52 12.55 1.08
CA LEU A 79 -1.20 11.94 1.15
C LEU A 79 -1.19 10.61 0.38
N ALA A 80 -0.01 10.19 -0.06
CA ALA A 80 0.17 8.82 -0.52
C ALA A 80 -0.09 7.86 0.66
N GLY A 81 -1.00 6.91 0.48
CA GLY A 81 -1.52 6.07 1.55
C GLY A 81 -2.82 6.58 2.19
N ASP A 82 -3.37 7.72 1.77
CA ASP A 82 -4.74 8.06 2.13
C ASP A 82 -5.73 7.13 1.43
N ILE A 83 -6.79 6.77 2.15
CA ILE A 83 -7.90 5.99 1.62
C ILE A 83 -9.06 6.95 1.37
N VAL A 84 -9.46 7.05 0.12
CA VAL A 84 -10.48 7.98 -0.37
C VAL A 84 -11.65 7.24 -1.00
N SER A 85 -12.80 7.89 -1.06
CA SER A 85 -13.97 7.40 -1.76
C SER A 85 -14.45 8.43 -2.77
N THR A 86 -14.57 8.03 -4.03
CA THR A 86 -14.82 8.93 -5.17
C THR A 86 -15.43 8.15 -6.33
N ASP A 87 -16.18 8.85 -7.18
CA ASP A 87 -16.71 8.35 -8.46
C ASP A 87 -15.96 8.97 -9.66
N ALA A 88 -14.93 9.80 -9.43
CA ALA A 88 -14.15 10.47 -10.48
C ALA A 88 -12.90 9.67 -10.90
N ALA A 89 -12.79 8.41 -10.49
CA ALA A 89 -11.71 7.52 -10.85
C ALA A 89 -11.99 6.83 -12.19
N PHE A 90 -10.96 6.67 -13.02
CA PHE A 90 -11.08 6.04 -14.34
C PHE A 90 -10.03 4.95 -14.56
N THR A 91 -10.46 3.80 -15.05
CA THR A 91 -9.60 2.68 -15.46
C THR A 91 -9.69 2.52 -16.97
N LEU A 92 -8.58 2.68 -17.68
CA LEU A 92 -8.53 2.58 -19.16
C LEU A 92 -9.58 3.42 -19.91
N GLY A 93 -10.01 4.53 -19.34
CA GLY A 93 -11.03 5.43 -19.91
C GLY A 93 -12.46 5.14 -19.47
N GLU A 94 -12.69 4.05 -18.74
CA GLU A 94 -13.97 3.71 -18.13
C GLU A 94 -14.05 4.28 -16.73
N ARG A 95 -15.20 4.88 -16.38
CA ARG A 95 -15.43 5.44 -15.06
C ARG A 95 -15.65 4.28 -14.07
N VAL A 96 -14.92 4.28 -12.96
CA VAL A 96 -15.15 3.33 -11.88
C VAL A 96 -16.35 3.81 -11.07
N THR A 97 -17.44 3.06 -11.13
CA THR A 97 -18.68 3.34 -10.40
C THR A 97 -19.00 2.18 -9.46
N SER A 98 -19.90 2.38 -8.50
CA SER A 98 -20.57 1.25 -7.87
C SER A 98 -21.53 0.61 -8.88
N ASP A 99 -21.70 -0.70 -8.83
CA ASP A 99 -22.56 -1.43 -9.77
C ASP A 99 -24.05 -1.20 -9.46
N GLN A 100 -24.37 -0.70 -8.26
CA GLN A 100 -25.73 -0.40 -7.81
C GLN A 100 -25.84 1.01 -7.22
N SER A 101 -27.03 1.62 -7.35
CA SER A 101 -27.32 2.97 -6.85
C SER A 101 -27.30 3.07 -5.32
N ASP A 102 -27.46 1.95 -4.62
CA ASP A 102 -27.48 1.86 -3.15
C ASP A 102 -26.16 1.33 -2.56
N GLU A 103 -25.17 1.04 -3.41
CA GLU A 103 -23.86 0.58 -2.96
C GLU A 103 -22.97 1.74 -2.49
N PRO A 104 -22.10 1.50 -1.49
CA PRO A 104 -21.15 2.52 -1.05
C PRO A 104 -20.21 2.88 -2.21
N ARG A 105 -19.93 4.19 -2.32
CA ARG A 105 -18.99 4.73 -3.33
C ARG A 105 -17.67 3.94 -3.33
N PRO A 106 -17.08 3.64 -4.51
CA PRO A 106 -15.81 2.95 -4.61
C PRO A 106 -14.74 3.59 -3.72
N LYS A 107 -13.88 2.74 -3.14
CA LYS A 107 -12.79 3.15 -2.26
C LYS A 107 -11.46 2.89 -2.94
N PHE A 108 -10.53 3.79 -2.73
CA PHE A 108 -9.20 3.73 -3.31
C PHE A 108 -8.15 4.12 -2.30
N ILE A 109 -6.96 3.54 -2.43
CA ILE A 109 -5.77 4.06 -1.79
C ILE A 109 -4.95 4.90 -2.77
N VAL A 110 -4.53 6.08 -2.33
CA VAL A 110 -3.79 7.04 -3.16
C VAL A 110 -2.33 6.61 -3.29
N ALA A 111 -1.88 6.37 -4.51
CA ALA A 111 -0.50 6.08 -4.87
C ALA A 111 0.09 7.28 -5.64
N ASN A 112 0.44 8.37 -4.95
CA ASN A 112 1.03 9.54 -5.61
C ASN A 112 2.54 9.60 -5.40
N SER A 113 3.28 9.91 -6.46
CA SER A 113 4.75 10.12 -6.45
C SER A 113 5.19 11.31 -5.61
N THR A 114 4.27 12.23 -5.33
CA THR A 114 4.50 13.45 -4.56
C THR A 114 3.22 13.76 -3.79
N CYS A 115 3.30 13.97 -2.47
CA CYS A 115 2.37 14.88 -1.81
C CYS A 115 2.29 16.17 -2.65
N ASP A 116 1.14 16.83 -2.75
CA ASP A 116 0.80 17.88 -3.74
C ASP A 116 1.64 19.20 -3.71
N LEU A 117 2.93 19.11 -3.37
CA LEU A 117 3.84 20.14 -2.86
C LEU A 117 4.92 20.58 -3.85
N ILE A 118 4.75 20.36 -5.16
CA ILE A 118 5.72 20.85 -6.15
C ILE A 118 5.13 22.04 -6.90
N PRO A 119 5.60 23.29 -6.65
CA PRO A 119 5.23 24.47 -7.42
C PRO A 119 5.51 24.28 -8.91
N GLY A 120 4.56 24.62 -9.77
CA GLY A 120 4.71 24.59 -11.23
C GLY A 120 4.60 23.20 -11.88
N ARG A 121 4.43 22.11 -11.12
CA ARG A 121 4.14 20.80 -11.70
C ARG A 121 2.67 20.76 -12.12
N LYS A 122 2.40 20.28 -13.33
CA LYS A 122 1.04 19.95 -13.78
C LYS A 122 0.42 18.98 -12.77
N LYS A 123 -0.44 19.48 -11.86
CA LYS A 123 -1.23 18.72 -10.88
C LYS A 123 -2.29 17.88 -11.61
N THR A 124 -1.89 17.04 -12.54
CA THR A 124 -2.85 16.50 -13.50
C THR A 124 -3.47 15.21 -13.04
N LYS A 125 -2.72 14.27 -12.44
CA LYS A 125 -3.21 12.90 -12.21
C LYS A 125 -2.60 12.25 -10.97
N ALA A 126 -3.44 11.56 -10.20
CA ALA A 126 -3.07 10.64 -9.14
C ALA A 126 -3.37 9.19 -9.59
N LEU A 127 -2.51 8.26 -9.20
CA LEU A 127 -2.78 6.83 -9.33
C LEU A 127 -3.55 6.38 -8.09
N LEU A 128 -4.57 5.57 -8.31
CA LEU A 128 -5.47 5.04 -7.29
C LEU A 128 -5.45 3.51 -7.40
N LEU A 129 -5.31 2.83 -6.28
CA LEU A 129 -5.44 1.38 -6.22
C LEU A 129 -6.76 1.02 -5.56
N GLU A 130 -7.51 0.10 -6.15
CA GLU A 130 -8.85 -0.24 -5.69
C GLU A 130 -8.83 -0.96 -4.34
N VAL A 131 -9.78 -0.59 -3.49
CA VAL A 131 -10.00 -1.18 -2.17
C VAL A 131 -11.32 -1.93 -2.18
N HIS A 132 -11.22 -3.25 -2.15
CA HIS A 132 -12.39 -4.14 -2.18
C HIS A 132 -12.76 -4.61 -0.76
N PRO A 133 -14.04 -4.53 -0.39
CA PRO A 133 -14.51 -5.09 0.88
C PRO A 133 -14.45 -6.62 0.87
N ILE A 134 -14.18 -7.20 2.04
CA ILE A 134 -14.30 -8.63 2.31
C ILE A 134 -15.48 -8.81 3.27
N TYR A 135 -16.53 -9.48 2.80
CA TYR A 135 -17.77 -9.68 3.55
C TYR A 135 -17.75 -10.93 4.43
N LYS A 136 -18.60 -10.95 5.46
CA LYS A 136 -18.89 -12.13 6.28
C LYS A 136 -19.40 -13.25 5.36
N PRO A 137 -18.93 -14.49 5.55
CA PRO A 137 -19.37 -15.61 4.73
C PRO A 137 -20.82 -15.96 5.09
N THR A 138 -21.65 -16.24 4.08
CA THR A 138 -23.05 -16.68 4.29
C THR A 138 -23.20 -18.21 4.23
N THR A 139 -22.18 -18.91 3.72
CA THR A 139 -22.13 -20.38 3.68
C THR A 139 -20.84 -20.93 4.28
N GLU A 140 -20.84 -22.21 4.69
CA GLU A 140 -19.63 -22.87 5.23
C GLU A 140 -18.49 -22.94 4.20
N GLU A 141 -18.81 -23.19 2.93
CA GLU A 141 -17.82 -23.23 1.84
C GLU A 141 -17.14 -21.87 1.66
N GLN A 142 -17.92 -20.78 1.65
CA GLN A 142 -17.39 -19.42 1.65
C GLN A 142 -16.53 -19.16 2.88
N GLY A 143 -16.96 -19.63 4.06
CA GLY A 143 -16.20 -19.51 5.30
C GLY A 143 -14.84 -20.19 5.24
N ALA A 144 -14.77 -21.40 4.70
CA ALA A 144 -13.51 -22.13 4.52
C ALA A 144 -12.57 -21.41 3.54
N ARG A 145 -13.10 -20.95 2.39
CA ARG A 145 -12.33 -20.19 1.39
C ARG A 145 -11.79 -18.88 1.98
N LEU A 146 -12.64 -18.13 2.67
CA LEU A 146 -12.31 -16.87 3.32
C LEU A 146 -11.21 -17.06 4.38
N LYS A 147 -11.29 -18.12 5.19
CA LYS A 147 -10.26 -18.43 6.19
C LYS A 147 -8.88 -18.62 5.54
N ASN A 148 -8.82 -19.31 4.40
CA ASN A 148 -7.58 -19.49 3.65
C ASN A 148 -7.07 -18.16 3.06
N GLN A 149 -7.97 -17.37 2.46
CA GLN A 149 -7.66 -16.05 1.91
C GLN A 149 -7.11 -15.11 3.00
N LEU A 150 -7.81 -14.98 4.13
CA LEU A 150 -7.34 -14.18 5.27
C LEU A 150 -6.02 -14.69 5.83
N GLY A 151 -5.82 -16.01 5.89
CA GLY A 151 -4.55 -16.60 6.28
C GLY A 151 -3.39 -16.14 5.39
N ALA A 152 -3.58 -16.09 4.08
CA ALA A 152 -2.58 -15.63 3.12
C ALA A 152 -2.35 -14.11 3.19
N LEU A 153 -3.42 -13.32 3.29
CA LEU A 153 -3.36 -11.86 3.40
C LEU A 153 -2.68 -11.40 4.68
N LEU A 154 -3.10 -11.92 5.85
CA LEU A 154 -2.56 -11.56 7.16
C LEU A 154 -1.13 -12.05 7.38
N SER A 155 -0.65 -12.97 6.54
CA SER A 155 0.76 -13.40 6.53
C SER A 155 1.60 -12.68 5.47
N PHE A 156 1.01 -11.73 4.72
CA PHE A 156 1.67 -10.97 3.65
C PHE A 156 2.37 -11.88 2.62
N ARG A 157 1.84 -13.09 2.41
CA ARG A 157 2.35 -14.04 1.41
C ARG A 157 1.92 -13.62 0.00
N GLU A 158 0.71 -13.09 -0.10
CA GLU A 158 0.22 -12.52 -1.34
C GLU A 158 0.93 -11.19 -1.63
N ARG A 159 1.56 -11.13 -2.80
CA ARG A 159 2.31 -9.94 -3.24
C ARG A 159 1.42 -8.93 -3.96
N HIS A 160 0.33 -9.38 -4.56
CA HIS A 160 -0.59 -8.56 -5.34
C HIS A 160 -1.70 -7.90 -4.52
N TYR A 161 -1.76 -8.21 -3.22
CA TYR A 161 -2.83 -7.79 -2.33
C TYR A 161 -2.28 -7.32 -0.99
N MET A 162 -2.87 -6.25 -0.44
CA MET A 162 -2.59 -5.80 0.93
C MET A 162 -3.86 -5.90 1.77
N TYR A 163 -3.73 -6.51 2.94
CA TYR A 163 -4.78 -6.51 3.94
C TYR A 163 -5.01 -5.11 4.52
N LEU A 164 -6.27 -4.74 4.70
CA LEU A 164 -6.69 -3.60 5.50
C LEU A 164 -7.79 -4.02 6.49
N PRO A 165 -7.85 -3.41 7.68
CA PRO A 165 -8.99 -3.57 8.58
C PRO A 165 -10.29 -3.00 7.97
N PRO A 166 -11.46 -3.26 8.58
CA PRO A 166 -12.67 -2.50 8.30
C PRO A 166 -12.42 -1.00 8.38
N LEU A 167 -12.98 -0.25 7.43
CA LEU A 167 -12.79 1.20 7.29
C LEU A 167 -14.01 1.97 7.82
N PRO A 168 -13.84 3.24 8.22
CA PRO A 168 -14.97 4.08 8.60
C PRO A 168 -16.03 4.18 7.48
N GLY A 169 -17.28 3.84 7.82
CA GLY A 169 -18.40 3.84 6.89
C GLY A 169 -18.59 2.53 6.11
N ASP A 170 -17.81 1.50 6.40
CA ASP A 170 -18.09 0.16 5.88
C ASP A 170 -19.38 -0.42 6.48
N PRO A 171 -20.15 -1.19 5.68
CA PRO A 171 -21.26 -1.99 6.20
C PRO A 171 -20.83 -2.96 7.32
N GLU A 172 -21.75 -3.31 8.23
CA GLU A 172 -21.46 -4.16 9.40
C GLU A 172 -21.03 -5.60 9.04
N ASP A 173 -21.35 -6.06 7.84
CA ASP A 173 -20.95 -7.35 7.31
C ASP A 173 -19.58 -7.32 6.63
N VAL A 174 -18.92 -6.17 6.49
CA VAL A 174 -17.52 -6.09 6.06
C VAL A 174 -16.61 -6.41 7.25
N ILE A 175 -15.77 -7.44 7.10
CA ILE A 175 -14.83 -7.90 8.14
C ILE A 175 -13.39 -7.47 7.90
N ALA A 176 -13.08 -7.06 6.68
CA ALA A 176 -11.78 -6.56 6.26
C ALA A 176 -11.91 -5.89 4.89
N ASN A 177 -10.84 -5.25 4.45
CA ASN A 177 -10.69 -4.79 3.08
C ASN A 177 -9.39 -5.35 2.48
N VAL A 178 -9.30 -5.34 1.16
CA VAL A 178 -8.09 -5.68 0.43
C VAL A 178 -7.78 -4.60 -0.60
N VAL A 179 -6.53 -4.14 -0.63
CA VAL A 179 -6.03 -3.33 -1.73
C VAL A 179 -5.58 -4.27 -2.84
N SER A 180 -6.08 -4.08 -4.05
CA SER A 180 -5.54 -4.73 -5.25
C SER A 180 -4.42 -3.89 -5.84
N PHE A 181 -3.26 -4.49 -6.08
CA PHE A 181 -2.17 -3.85 -6.84
C PHE A 181 -2.23 -4.14 -8.34
N ASN A 182 -3.22 -4.94 -8.78
CA ASN A 182 -3.45 -5.24 -10.19
C ASN A 182 -4.46 -4.26 -10.80
N ASP A 183 -5.37 -3.72 -9.98
CA ASP A 183 -6.47 -2.88 -10.40
C ASP A 183 -6.17 -1.43 -10.02
N PHE A 184 -5.78 -0.64 -11.02
CA PHE A 184 -5.43 0.76 -10.84
C PHE A 184 -6.34 1.67 -11.66
N ALA A 185 -6.84 2.69 -11.00
CA ALA A 185 -7.55 3.80 -11.61
C ALA A 185 -6.66 5.04 -11.60
N ILE A 186 -7.04 6.02 -12.42
CA ILE A 186 -6.41 7.32 -12.49
C ILE A 186 -7.49 8.37 -12.30
N MET A 187 -7.18 9.38 -11.49
CA MET A 187 -8.07 10.51 -11.25
C MET A 187 -7.28 11.80 -11.38
N ARG A 188 -7.92 12.91 -11.74
CA ARG A 188 -7.22 14.20 -11.69
C ARG A 188 -7.08 14.68 -10.26
N VAL A 189 -5.99 15.38 -9.97
CA VAL A 189 -5.75 15.89 -8.61
C VAL A 189 -6.84 16.88 -8.19
N GLU A 190 -7.38 17.66 -9.13
CA GLU A 190 -8.51 18.57 -8.90
C GLU A 190 -9.82 17.86 -8.56
N ASP A 191 -9.95 16.58 -8.93
CA ASP A 191 -11.12 15.74 -8.63
C ASP A 191 -10.90 14.92 -7.33
N LEU A 192 -9.75 15.04 -6.66
CA LEU A 192 -9.54 14.41 -5.37
C LEU A 192 -10.54 14.99 -4.37
N PRO A 193 -11.25 14.13 -3.62
CA PRO A 193 -12.24 14.61 -2.70
C PRO A 193 -11.58 15.45 -1.61
N ASP A 194 -12.25 16.55 -1.24
CA ASP A 194 -11.97 17.25 0.00
C ASP A 194 -12.29 16.36 1.21
N GLY A 195 -12.04 16.86 2.43
CA GLY A 195 -12.04 16.07 3.67
C GLY A 195 -13.17 15.05 3.85
N SER A 196 -14.35 15.28 3.27
CA SER A 196 -15.52 14.38 3.33
C SER A 196 -15.34 13.02 2.60
N GLY A 197 -14.50 12.98 1.56
CA GLY A 197 -14.22 11.73 0.84
C GLY A 197 -13.01 10.98 1.38
N ARG A 198 -12.23 11.55 2.31
CA ARG A 198 -11.14 10.87 3.00
C ARG A 198 -11.72 9.96 4.09
N LYS A 199 -11.58 8.64 3.90
CA LYS A 199 -12.09 7.64 4.84
C LYS A 199 -11.10 7.33 5.94
N ALA A 200 -9.82 7.24 5.59
CA ALA A 200 -8.75 6.95 6.53
C ALA A 200 -7.38 7.31 5.94
N SER A 201 -6.33 7.14 6.72
CA SER A 201 -4.94 7.19 6.24
C SER A 201 -4.18 5.95 6.72
N LEU A 202 -3.17 5.52 5.97
CA LEU A 202 -2.27 4.49 6.48
C LEU A 202 -1.45 5.02 7.66
N SER A 203 -1.36 4.21 8.70
CA SER A 203 -0.36 4.37 9.76
C SER A 203 1.06 4.23 9.20
N THR A 204 2.09 4.54 10.00
CA THR A 204 3.49 4.36 9.56
C THR A 204 3.82 2.91 9.16
N PRO A 205 3.44 1.86 9.92
CA PRO A 205 3.63 0.48 9.47
C PRO A 205 2.84 0.16 8.21
N GLY A 206 1.57 0.56 8.15
CA GLY A 206 0.71 0.38 6.97
C GLY A 206 1.31 1.01 5.72
N TRP A 207 1.80 2.25 5.82
CA TRP A 207 2.40 2.99 4.71
C TRP A 207 3.68 2.33 4.20
N ARG A 208 4.51 1.78 5.11
CA ARG A 208 5.72 1.03 4.71
C ARG A 208 5.40 -0.28 3.99
N ILE A 209 4.39 -1.02 4.46
CA ILE A 209 3.86 -2.22 3.74
C ILE A 209 3.44 -1.83 2.34
N PHE A 210 2.59 -0.81 2.27
CA PHE A 210 2.03 -0.31 1.02
C PHE A 210 3.13 0.10 0.05
N ALA A 211 4.10 0.90 0.49
CA ALA A 211 5.22 1.34 -0.33
C ALA A 211 6.08 0.17 -0.83
N ALA A 212 6.28 -0.88 -0.03
CA ALA A 212 7.01 -2.06 -0.45
C ALA A 212 6.26 -2.86 -1.52
N LEU A 213 4.97 -3.14 -1.29
CA LEU A 213 4.12 -3.87 -2.24
C LEU A 213 3.89 -3.08 -3.53
N LEU A 214 3.71 -1.76 -3.44
CA LEU A 214 3.55 -0.88 -4.59
C LEU A 214 4.76 -0.98 -5.52
N ARG A 215 5.99 -0.90 -4.97
CA ARG A 215 7.21 -1.02 -5.78
C ARG A 215 7.29 -2.36 -6.49
N MET A 216 7.04 -3.46 -5.77
CA MET A 216 7.10 -4.81 -6.35
C MET A 216 6.13 -5.01 -7.52
N ASN A 217 4.92 -4.46 -7.42
CA ASN A 217 3.89 -4.66 -8.44
C ASN A 217 3.99 -3.65 -9.59
N LEU A 218 4.41 -2.41 -9.30
CA LEU A 218 4.47 -1.36 -10.32
C LEU A 218 5.73 -1.45 -11.18
N SER A 219 6.90 -1.78 -10.61
CA SER A 219 8.12 -1.95 -11.42
C SER A 219 8.20 -3.30 -12.13
N ARG A 220 7.30 -4.25 -11.80
CA ARG A 220 7.25 -5.64 -12.32
C ARG A 220 8.64 -6.25 -12.50
N GLU A 221 9.56 -6.00 -11.57
CA GLU A 221 10.87 -6.61 -11.54
C GLU A 221 10.71 -8.10 -11.22
N GLY A 222 10.42 -8.89 -12.24
CA GLY A 222 10.40 -10.35 -12.12
C GLY A 222 11.81 -10.85 -11.84
N GLU A 223 11.91 -11.94 -11.07
CA GLU A 223 13.20 -12.60 -10.77
C GLU A 223 13.99 -12.91 -12.05
N HIS A 224 13.28 -13.24 -13.14
CA HIS A 224 13.84 -13.49 -14.47
C HIS A 224 14.36 -12.22 -15.17
N GLU A 225 13.71 -11.06 -15.00
CA GLU A 225 14.18 -9.82 -15.63
C GLU A 225 15.47 -9.32 -14.96
N ALA A 226 15.52 -9.37 -13.64
CA ALA A 226 16.73 -9.03 -12.88
C ALA A 226 17.88 -9.99 -13.21
N GLU A 227 17.60 -11.29 -13.28
CA GLU A 227 18.59 -12.30 -13.67
C GLU A 227 19.08 -12.09 -15.12
N MET A 228 18.17 -11.84 -16.07
CA MET A 228 18.52 -11.54 -17.46
C MET A 228 19.44 -10.32 -17.55
N ARG A 229 19.09 -9.21 -16.90
CA ARG A 229 19.90 -7.98 -16.90
C ARG A 229 21.27 -8.20 -16.26
N THR A 230 21.34 -9.00 -15.18
CA THR A 230 22.59 -9.36 -14.52
C THR A 230 23.48 -10.24 -15.41
N ARG A 231 22.90 -11.26 -16.06
CA ARG A 231 23.60 -12.13 -17.01
C ARG A 231 24.09 -11.37 -18.24
N LEU A 232 23.27 -10.47 -18.79
CA LEU A 232 23.66 -9.61 -19.92
C LEU A 232 24.80 -8.65 -19.55
N ASN A 233 24.71 -7.98 -18.39
CA ASN A 233 25.80 -7.11 -17.93
C ASN A 233 27.09 -7.91 -17.74
N SER A 234 27.02 -9.12 -17.17
CA SER A 234 28.17 -10.00 -17.02
C SER A 234 28.73 -10.46 -18.37
N HIS A 235 27.87 -10.74 -19.35
CA HIS A 235 28.27 -11.10 -20.71
C HIS A 235 28.97 -9.95 -21.44
N TYR A 236 28.43 -8.73 -21.38
CA TYR A 236 29.04 -7.55 -22.01
C TYR A 236 30.29 -7.08 -21.28
N SER A 237 30.38 -7.26 -19.97
CA SER A 237 31.61 -7.01 -19.20
C SER A 237 32.73 -8.00 -19.54
N GLY A 238 32.38 -9.19 -20.04
CA GLY A 238 33.31 -10.19 -20.55
C GLY A 238 33.74 -9.96 -22.00
N ILE A 239 33.05 -9.09 -22.74
CA ILE A 239 33.42 -8.63 -24.09
C ILE A 239 34.08 -7.26 -23.94
N ALA A 240 35.28 -7.22 -23.37
CA ALA A 240 36.11 -6.03 -23.52
C ALA A 240 36.41 -5.84 -25.02
N PRO A 241 36.27 -4.63 -25.60
CA PRO A 241 36.70 -4.40 -26.96
C PRO A 241 38.21 -4.61 -27.01
N THR A 242 38.67 -5.56 -27.81
CA THR A 242 40.07 -5.68 -28.19
C THR A 242 40.43 -4.42 -28.98
N ILE A 243 40.84 -3.37 -28.28
CA ILE A 243 41.49 -2.23 -28.91
C ILE A 243 42.78 -2.78 -29.49
N GLY A 244 42.81 -2.96 -30.80
CA GLY A 244 43.95 -3.48 -31.53
C GLY A 244 45.18 -2.60 -31.32
N THR A 245 46.05 -3.00 -30.40
CA THR A 245 47.46 -2.60 -30.39
C THR A 245 48.17 -3.35 -31.51
N GLY A 246 48.06 -2.83 -32.73
CA GLY A 246 48.89 -3.19 -33.87
C GLY A 246 49.88 -2.06 -34.14
N MET A 247 50.97 -2.02 -33.36
CA MET A 247 52.12 -1.16 -33.61
C MET A 247 53.19 -1.96 -34.36
N LYS A 248 53.87 -1.28 -35.31
CA LYS A 248 55.25 -1.46 -35.85
C LYS A 248 55.23 -1.45 -37.39
N ALA A 249 56.11 -0.73 -38.09
CA ALA A 249 57.30 0.03 -37.73
C ALA A 249 57.38 1.32 -38.54
#